data_AF-A0A4S3KS55-F1
#
_entry.id   AF-A0A4S3KS55-F1
#
_cell.length_a   1.000
_cell.length_b   1.000
_cell.length_c   1.000
_cell.angle_alpha   90.00
_cell.angle_beta   90.00
_cell.angle_gamma   90.00
#
_symmetry.space_group_name_H-M   'P 1'
#
loop_
_entity.id
_entity.type
_entity.pdbx_description
1 polymer ?
#
loop_
_entity_poly.entity_id
_entity_poly.type
_entity_poly.pdbx_seq_one_letter_code
_entity_poly.pdbx_strand_id
1 'polypeptide(L)'
;MPTIATIAWTAMPACESIIRTRSRSAGMTIRDFRYLIAVADCLNFHEAARRCHVTQSTLSIQLRKLEGYLGAECFERNRGGVRVTPAGRELVRHARDLLESFERMRRIGATFKRMHEQEQAAVPVSGFSCA
;
A
#
# COMPACT_ATOMS: atom_id res chain seq x y z
N MET A 1 -14.06 49.35 -23.06
CA MET A 1 -14.93 48.45 -22.26
C MET A 1 -14.82 47.04 -22.84
N PRO A 2 -13.83 46.23 -22.42
CA PRO A 2 -13.73 44.84 -22.83
C PRO A 2 -14.75 43.96 -22.07
N THR A 3 -15.46 43.13 -22.82
CA THR A 3 -16.48 42.15 -22.41
C THR A 3 -15.87 40.97 -21.65
N ILE A 4 -16.67 40.29 -20.83
CA ILE A 4 -16.37 39.24 -19.82
C ILE A 4 -15.55 38.00 -20.32
N ALA A 5 -15.08 37.96 -21.56
CA ALA A 5 -14.33 36.83 -22.13
C ALA A 5 -12.80 36.86 -21.87
N THR A 6 -12.30 37.66 -20.92
CA THR A 6 -10.84 37.90 -20.72
C THR A 6 -10.38 37.70 -19.28
N ILE A 7 -11.01 36.80 -18.52
CA ILE A 7 -10.45 36.33 -17.25
C ILE A 7 -9.85 34.94 -17.47
N ALA A 8 -8.57 34.95 -17.85
CA ALA A 8 -7.52 34.08 -17.35
C ALA A 8 -7.89 32.59 -17.09
N TRP A 9 -7.81 31.77 -18.15
CA TRP A 9 -7.44 30.34 -18.04
C TRP A 9 -5.94 30.16 -17.72
N THR A 10 -5.20 31.23 -17.43
CA THR A 10 -3.81 31.18 -16.97
C THR A 10 -3.78 31.12 -15.45
N ALA A 11 -3.86 29.90 -14.92
CA ALA A 11 -3.13 29.41 -13.73
C ALA A 11 -3.91 28.30 -12.99
N MET A 12 -3.87 27.09 -13.53
CA MET A 12 -3.95 25.88 -12.70
C MET A 12 -2.84 24.89 -13.08
N PRO A 13 -1.57 25.11 -12.69
CA PRO A 13 -0.56 24.07 -12.73
C PRO A 13 -0.52 23.39 -11.36
N ALA A 14 -1.46 22.49 -11.03
CA ALA A 14 -1.35 21.73 -9.77
C ALA A 14 -2.09 20.39 -9.65
N CYS A 15 -2.86 19.91 -10.63
CA CYS A 15 -3.61 18.65 -10.45
C CYS A 15 -3.24 17.51 -11.43
N GLU A 16 -2.39 17.75 -12.42
CA GLU A 16 -2.10 16.75 -13.46
C GLU A 16 -0.75 16.03 -13.30
N SER A 17 -0.04 16.21 -12.18
CA SER A 17 1.26 15.55 -11.95
C SER A 17 1.18 14.30 -11.08
N ILE A 18 0.11 14.10 -10.28
CA ILE A 18 0.04 13.01 -9.29
C ILE A 18 -0.04 11.62 -9.94
N ILE A 19 -0.58 11.49 -11.15
CA ILE A 19 -0.74 10.17 -11.82
C ILE A 19 0.31 9.94 -12.93
N ARG A 20 1.20 10.92 -13.19
CA ARG A 20 2.25 10.81 -14.22
C ARG A 20 3.61 10.39 -13.66
N THR A 21 3.67 9.84 -12.45
CA THR A 21 4.79 8.98 -12.10
C THR A 21 4.55 7.68 -12.83
N ARG A 22 5.33 7.42 -13.88
CA ARG A 22 5.45 6.11 -14.50
C ARG A 22 6.07 5.19 -13.43
N SER A 23 5.26 4.76 -12.47
CA SER A 23 5.69 3.85 -11.40
C SER A 23 5.99 2.54 -12.10
N ARG A 24 7.26 2.30 -12.41
CA ARG A 24 7.76 0.95 -12.67
C ARG A 24 7.80 0.22 -11.33
N SER A 25 6.63 0.05 -10.70
CA SER A 25 6.39 -0.76 -9.50
C SER A 25 6.32 -2.26 -9.85
N ALA A 26 6.88 -2.66 -10.99
CA ALA A 26 6.85 -4.03 -11.50
C ALA A 26 7.65 -4.97 -10.59
N GLY A 27 7.02 -5.40 -9.50
CA GLY A 27 7.58 -6.34 -8.54
C GLY A 27 7.27 -6.02 -7.07
N MET A 28 6.71 -4.85 -6.74
CA MET A 28 6.39 -4.50 -5.36
C MET A 28 4.95 -4.78 -4.99
N THR A 29 4.78 -5.34 -3.81
CA THR A 29 3.48 -5.65 -3.23
C THR A 29 3.36 -5.07 -1.84
N ILE A 30 2.12 -4.84 -1.39
CA ILE A 30 1.82 -4.44 0.00
C ILE A 30 2.41 -5.44 1.02
N ARG A 31 2.62 -6.70 0.60
CA ARG A 31 3.22 -7.73 1.43
C ARG A 31 4.68 -7.44 1.76
N ASP A 32 5.41 -6.75 0.90
CA ASP A 32 6.83 -6.45 1.13
C ASP A 32 7.02 -5.50 2.33
N PHE A 33 6.09 -4.56 2.52
CA PHE A 33 6.05 -3.72 3.73
C PHE A 33 5.74 -4.52 5.00
N ARG A 34 4.94 -5.59 4.90
CA ARG A 34 4.73 -6.52 6.04
C ARG A 34 6.01 -7.25 6.41
N TYR A 35 6.81 -7.66 5.42
CA TYR A 35 8.11 -8.29 5.68
C TYR A 35 9.09 -7.32 6.34
N LEU A 36 9.14 -6.06 5.87
CA LEU A 36 9.93 -4.99 6.48
C LEU A 36 9.60 -4.84 7.97
N ILE A 37 8.31 -4.70 8.30
CA ILE A 37 7.87 -4.56 9.70
C ILE A 37 8.20 -5.82 10.51
N ALA A 38 7.97 -7.02 9.96
CA ALA A 38 8.24 -8.26 10.66
C ALA A 38 9.72 -8.43 11.04
N VAL A 39 10.65 -8.05 10.16
CA VAL A 39 12.08 -8.09 10.48
C VAL A 39 12.45 -7.04 11.51
N ALA A 40 11.87 -5.84 11.44
CA ALA A 40 12.11 -4.79 12.43
C ALA A 40 11.60 -5.18 13.84
N ASP A 41 10.47 -5.89 13.91
CA ASP A 41 9.90 -6.34 15.18
C ASP A 41 10.65 -7.55 15.77
N CYS A 42 11.15 -8.46 14.93
CA CYS A 42 11.81 -9.68 15.39
C CYS A 42 13.32 -9.54 15.57
N LEU A 43 13.95 -8.60 14.86
CA LEU A 43 15.42 -8.47 14.73
C LEU A 43 16.10 -9.79 14.34
N ASN A 44 15.36 -10.68 13.68
CA ASN A 44 15.77 -12.02 13.28
C ASN A 44 15.02 -12.42 12.01
N PHE A 45 15.77 -12.63 10.92
CA PHE A 45 15.20 -13.00 9.61
C PHE A 45 14.47 -14.34 9.63
N HIS A 46 14.93 -15.31 10.43
CA HIS A 46 14.30 -16.63 10.50
C HIS A 46 12.94 -16.54 11.22
N GLU A 47 12.90 -15.87 12.37
CA GLU A 47 11.65 -15.68 13.11
C GLU A 47 10.65 -14.81 12.34
N ALA A 48 11.12 -13.75 11.68
CA ALA A 48 10.28 -12.93 10.82
C ALA A 48 9.67 -13.75 9.66
N ALA A 49 10.47 -14.60 9.01
CA ALA A 49 9.98 -15.46 7.93
C ALA A 49 8.93 -16.46 8.41
N ARG A 50 9.14 -17.04 9.60
CA ARG A 50 8.17 -17.94 10.25
C ARG A 50 6.84 -17.23 10.51
N ARG A 51 6.87 -16.01 11.07
CA ARG A 51 5.66 -15.20 11.31
C ARG A 51 4.94 -14.78 10.02
N CYS A 52 5.68 -14.63 8.94
CA CYS A 52 5.13 -14.28 7.64
C CYS A 52 4.76 -15.50 6.77
N HIS A 53 4.90 -16.72 7.28
CA HIS A 53 4.62 -17.98 6.58
C HIS A 53 5.35 -18.10 5.23
N VAL A 54 6.63 -17.71 5.21
CA VAL A 54 7.51 -17.82 4.04
C VAL A 54 8.86 -18.40 4.44
N THR A 55 9.64 -18.82 3.45
CA THR A 55 11.04 -19.19 3.70
C THR A 55 11.87 -17.94 3.97
N GLN A 56 12.96 -18.10 4.71
CA GLN A 56 13.90 -17.01 4.99
C GLN A 56 14.56 -16.47 3.71
N SER A 57 14.81 -17.31 2.71
CA SER A 57 15.34 -16.89 1.41
C SER A 57 14.35 -16.01 0.64
N THR A 58 13.06 -16.39 0.61
CA THR A 58 12.00 -15.57 0.03
C THR A 58 11.92 -14.21 0.71
N LEU A 59 11.86 -14.18 2.05
CA LEU A 59 11.79 -12.93 2.79
C LEU A 59 13.02 -12.05 2.50
N SER A 60 14.22 -12.61 2.51
CA SER A 60 15.45 -11.85 2.24
C SER A 60 15.52 -11.31 0.81
N ILE A 61 15.03 -12.04 -0.19
CA ILE A 61 15.00 -11.58 -1.58
C ILE A 61 14.02 -10.42 -1.74
N GLN A 62 12.81 -10.55 -1.18
CA GLN A 62 11.78 -9.52 -1.31
C GLN A 62 12.17 -8.24 -0.57
N LEU A 63 12.79 -8.38 0.61
CA LEU A 63 13.27 -7.22 1.35
C LEU A 63 14.40 -6.49 0.61
N ARG A 64 15.34 -7.23 -0.01
CA ARG A 64 16.41 -6.61 -0.80
C ARG A 64 15.86 -5.90 -2.04
N LYS A 65 14.81 -6.44 -2.67
CA LYS A 65 14.09 -5.74 -3.76
C LYS A 65 13.42 -4.46 -3.26
N LEU A 66 12.81 -4.52 -2.07
CA LEU A 66 12.22 -3.36 -1.42
C LEU A 66 13.26 -2.27 -1.14
N GLU A 67 14.37 -2.64 -0.51
CA GLU A 67 15.51 -1.74 -0.25
C GLU A 67 16.07 -1.12 -1.54
N GLY A 68 16.23 -1.92 -2.60
CA GLY A 68 16.72 -1.44 -3.90
C GLY A 68 15.80 -0.42 -4.58
N TYR A 69 14.48 -0.59 -4.46
CA TYR A 69 13.52 0.37 -4.99
C TYR A 69 13.40 1.63 -4.11
N LEU A 70 13.47 1.47 -2.79
CA LEU A 70 13.45 2.59 -1.85
C LEU A 70 14.78 3.35 -1.85
N GLY A 71 15.84 2.76 -2.42
CA GLY A 71 17.17 3.35 -2.47
C GLY A 71 17.85 3.43 -1.10
N ALA A 72 17.43 2.60 -0.13
CA ALA A 72 17.91 2.66 1.24
C ALA A 72 18.01 1.28 1.87
N GLU A 73 19.13 1.01 2.55
CA GLU A 73 19.30 -0.18 3.39
C GLU A 73 18.52 0.00 4.69
N CYS A 74 17.62 -0.93 5.00
CA CYS A 74 16.79 -0.89 6.19
C CYS A 74 17.44 -1.64 7.36
N PHE A 75 18.30 -2.62 7.06
CA PHE A 75 18.90 -3.50 8.07
C PHE A 75 20.39 -3.74 7.87
N GLU A 76 21.14 -3.65 8.96
CA GLU A 76 22.53 -4.10 9.05
C GLU A 76 22.58 -5.53 9.62
N ARG A 77 23.40 -6.39 9.00
CA ARG A 77 23.65 -7.76 9.49
C ARG A 77 25.06 -7.85 10.04
N ASN A 78 25.18 -8.02 11.36
CA ASN A 78 26.47 -8.15 12.05
C ASN A 78 26.57 -9.52 12.73
N ARG A 79 27.77 -9.85 13.25
CA ARG A 79 28.00 -11.08 14.04
C ARG A 79 27.06 -11.20 15.26
N GLY A 80 26.55 -10.07 15.77
CA GLY A 80 25.60 -10.00 16.88
C GLY A 80 24.12 -10.01 16.48
N GLY A 81 23.78 -10.24 15.20
CA GLY A 81 22.39 -10.29 14.74
C GLY A 81 22.00 -9.15 13.80
N VAL A 82 20.71 -8.84 13.74
CA VAL A 82 20.13 -7.83 12.84
C VAL A 82 19.90 -6.53 13.60
N ARG A 83 20.31 -5.40 13.01
CA ARG A 83 20.01 -4.06 13.54
C ARG A 83 19.27 -3.24 12.49
N VAL A 84 18.32 -2.42 12.93
CA VAL A 84 17.60 -1.49 12.05
C VAL A 84 18.43 -0.22 11.86
N THR A 85 18.64 0.19 10.61
CA THR A 85 19.36 1.42 10.28
C THR A 85 18.52 2.66 10.66
N PRO A 86 19.11 3.87 10.73
CA PRO A 86 18.33 5.09 10.90
C PRO A 86 17.25 5.28 9.81
N ALA A 87 17.60 5.05 8.54
CA ALA A 87 16.65 5.08 7.44
C ALA A 87 15.56 4.01 7.60
N GLY A 88 15.95 2.78 7.97
CA GLY A 88 15.04 1.68 8.23
C GLY A 88 14.00 1.99 9.32
N ARG A 89 14.36 2.74 10.37
CA ARG A 89 13.41 3.13 11.42
C ARG A 89 12.31 4.06 10.89
N GLU A 90 12.67 5.07 10.10
CA GLU A 90 11.68 5.95 9.47
C GLU A 90 10.81 5.20 8.46
N LEU A 91 11.42 4.35 7.63
CA LEU A 91 10.71 3.54 6.65
C LEU A 91 9.73 2.56 7.32
N VAL A 92 10.12 1.93 8.43
CA VAL A 92 9.23 1.04 9.21
C VAL A 92 8.05 1.81 9.77
N ARG A 93 8.26 3.03 10.31
CA ARG A 93 7.17 3.88 10.80
C ARG A 93 6.18 4.18 9.68
N HIS A 94 6.67 4.65 8.53
CA HIS A 94 5.81 4.94 7.38
C HIS A 94 5.13 3.69 6.81
N ALA A 95 5.80 2.53 6.82
CA ALA A 95 5.21 1.26 6.38
C ALA A 95 4.02 0.86 7.26
N ARG A 96 4.10 1.08 8.58
CA ARG A 96 2.98 0.83 9.50
C ARG A 96 1.79 1.74 9.18
N ASP A 97 2.03 3.04 9.00
CA ASP A 97 0.99 4.02 8.64
C ASP A 97 0.31 3.67 7.30
N LEU A 98 1.10 3.24 6.31
CA LEU A 98 0.61 2.80 5.01
C LEU A 98 -0.31 1.57 5.14
N LEU A 99 0.11 0.56 5.90
CA LEU A 99 -0.69 -0.65 6.10
C LEU A 99 -1.98 -0.37 6.87
N GLU A 100 -1.94 0.52 7.87
CA GLU A 100 -3.14 0.93 8.59
C GLU A 100 -4.12 1.65 7.67
N SER A 101 -3.62 2.58 6.84
CA SER A 101 -4.42 3.30 5.85
C SER A 101 -5.05 2.35 4.83
N PHE A 102 -4.26 1.40 4.33
CA PHE A 102 -4.75 0.35 3.44
C PHE A 102 -5.85 -0.50 4.07
N GLU A 103 -5.68 -0.90 5.33
CA GLU A 103 -6.70 -1.67 6.06
C GLU A 103 -7.97 -0.85 6.32
N ARG A 104 -7.85 0.46 6.56
CA ARG A 104 -8.99 1.39 6.64
C ARG A 104 -9.76 1.42 5.33
N MET A 105 -9.08 1.56 4.19
CA MET A 105 -9.71 1.52 2.87
C MET A 105 -10.42 0.19 2.62
N ARG A 106 -9.77 -0.93 2.97
CA ARG A 106 -10.35 -2.28 2.83
C ARG A 106 -11.64 -2.45 3.64
N ARG A 107 -11.67 -1.94 4.88
CA ARG A 107 -12.86 -1.96 5.75
C ARG A 107 -14.00 -1.11 5.20
N ILE A 108 -13.69 0.07 4.67
CA ILE A 108 -14.68 0.95 4.02
C ILE A 108 -15.28 0.22 2.81
N GLY A 109 -14.46 -0.33 1.92
CA GLY A 109 -14.92 -1.10 0.76
C GLY A 109 -15.79 -2.30 1.15
N ALA A 110 -15.42 -3.03 2.20
CA ALA A 110 -16.23 -4.14 2.72
C ALA A 110 -17.58 -3.67 3.29
N THR A 111 -17.67 -2.45 3.80
CA THR A 111 -18.92 -1.87 4.31
C THR A 111 -19.88 -1.55 3.17
N PHE A 112 -19.39 -0.93 2.09
CA PHE A 112 -20.20 -0.66 0.90
C PHE A 112 -20.65 -1.95 0.19
N LYS A 113 -19.82 -2.99 0.17
CA LYS A 113 -20.22 -4.30 -0.37
C LYS A 113 -21.45 -4.87 0.36
N ARG A 114 -21.48 -4.77 1.69
CA ARG A 114 -22.61 -5.24 2.51
C ARG A 114 -23.89 -4.43 2.31
N MET A 115 -23.76 -3.12 2.04
CA MET A 115 -24.92 -2.27 1.72
C MET A 115 -25.55 -2.68 0.39
N HIS A 116 -24.75 -2.95 -0.65
CA HIS A 116 -25.26 -3.44 -1.94
C HIS A 116 -25.86 -4.85 -1.85
N GLU A 117 -25.31 -5.74 -1.02
CA GLU A 117 -25.88 -7.08 -0.80
C GLU A 117 -27.23 -7.03 -0.05
N GLN A 118 -27.42 -6.09 0.88
CA GLN A 118 -28.69 -5.92 1.59
C GLN A 118 -29.77 -5.22 0.75
N GLU A 119 -29.38 -4.30 -0.14
CA GLU A 119 -30.32 -3.63 -1.05
C GLU A 119 -30.81 -4.55 -2.17
N GLN A 120 -29.99 -5.50 -2.63
CA GLN A 120 -30.39 -6.53 -3.61
C GLN A 120 -31.20 -7.69 -3.00
N ALA A 121 -31.18 -7.89 -1.68
CA ALA A 121 -32.03 -8.87 -1.01
C ALA A 121 -33.49 -8.41 -0.83
N ALA A 122 -33.78 -7.12 -1.06
CA ALA A 122 -35.10 -6.52 -0.81
C ALA A 122 -35.90 -6.19 -2.08
N VAL A 123 -35.40 -6.49 -3.28
CA VAL A 123 -36.17 -6.28 -4.52
C VAL A 123 -36.86 -7.59 -4.91
N PRO A 124 -38.17 -7.77 -4.66
CA PRO A 124 -38.89 -8.84 -5.31
C PRO A 124 -38.95 -8.51 -6.80
N VAL A 125 -38.24 -9.26 -7.62
CA VAL A 125 -38.53 -9.34 -9.06
C VAL A 125 -39.81 -10.17 -9.26
N SER A 126 -40.93 -9.64 -8.76
CA SER A 126 -42.26 -10.16 -9.10
C SER A 126 -42.92 -9.21 -10.08
N GLY A 127 -43.14 -9.70 -11.31
CA GLY A 127 -44.15 -9.13 -12.20
C GLY A 127 -43.65 -8.63 -13.54
N PHE A 128 -43.22 -9.54 -14.42
CA PHE A 128 -43.57 -9.40 -15.83
C PHE A 128 -44.30 -10.66 -16.27
N SER A 129 -45.62 -10.60 -16.13
CA SER A 129 -46.55 -11.53 -16.78
C SER A 129 -46.46 -11.32 -18.29
N CYS A 130 -46.18 -12.38 -19.04
CA CYS A 130 -46.34 -12.40 -20.48
C CYS A 130 -47.84 -12.50 -20.79
N ALA A 131 -48.37 -11.55 -21.56
CA ALA A 131 -49.68 -11.60 -22.22
C ALA A 131 -49.49 -11.20 -23.67
#